data_AF-A0A820SAB5-F1
#
_entry.id   AF-A0A820SAB5-F1
#
_cell.length_a   1.000
_cell.length_b   1.000
_cell.length_c   1.000
_cell.angle_alpha   90.00
_cell.angle_beta   90.00
_cell.angle_gamma   90.00
#
_symmetry.space_group_name_H-M   'P 1'
#
loop_
_entity.id
_entity.type
_entity.pdbx_description
1 polymer ?
#
loop_
_entity_poly.entity_id
_entity_poly.type
_entity_poly.pdbx_seq_one_letter_code
_entity_poly.pdbx_strand_id
1 'polypeptide(L)'
;DTHNESFLSTTSTDDIQQQVFKAIEQINQFIDERLEPIINRSDYRFCLKIQYNTSITPDDYQPTGFIDSCEIISPINWKKILTTKIQSSRKILAQIKTTHHKMLLVFRTPTLNSTFRK
;
A
#
# COMPACT_ATOMS: atom_id res chain seq x y z
N ASP A 1 -23.09 -33.96 -25.68
CA ASP A 1 -23.20 -32.70 -24.90
C ASP A 1 -22.41 -32.81 -23.61
N THR A 2 -21.13 -32.45 -23.67
CA THR A 2 -20.22 -32.38 -22.52
C THR A 2 -20.34 -30.99 -21.90
N HIS A 3 -21.08 -30.89 -20.79
CA HIS A 3 -21.08 -29.69 -19.96
C HIS A 3 -19.71 -29.51 -19.32
N ASN A 4 -18.98 -28.53 -19.84
CA ASN A 4 -17.72 -28.06 -19.28
C ASN A 4 -18.08 -27.08 -18.16
N GLU A 5 -18.31 -27.60 -16.95
CA GLU A 5 -18.45 -26.75 -15.76
C GLU A 5 -17.09 -26.13 -15.46
N SER A 6 -16.90 -24.88 -15.87
CA SER A 6 -15.80 -24.08 -15.36
C SER A 6 -16.07 -23.85 -13.87
N PHE A 7 -15.48 -24.68 -13.01
CA PHE A 7 -15.41 -24.43 -11.58
C PHE A 7 -14.71 -23.08 -11.39
N LEU A 8 -15.49 -22.01 -11.17
CA LEU A 8 -14.98 -20.76 -10.65
C LEU A 8 -14.44 -21.08 -9.26
N SER A 9 -13.12 -21.27 -9.16
CA SER A 9 -12.43 -21.45 -7.88
C SER A 9 -12.65 -20.20 -7.04
N THR A 10 -13.61 -20.27 -6.12
CA THR A 10 -13.85 -19.24 -5.11
C THR A 10 -12.80 -19.40 -4.02
N THR A 11 -12.05 -18.34 -3.72
CA THR A 11 -11.17 -18.34 -2.54
C THR A 11 -12.04 -18.40 -1.29
N SER A 12 -11.80 -19.36 -0.40
CA SER A 12 -12.61 -19.49 0.81
C SER A 12 -12.36 -18.33 1.77
N THR A 13 -13.32 -18.06 2.66
CA THR A 13 -13.15 -17.04 3.70
C THR A 13 -11.97 -17.37 4.62
N ASP A 14 -11.76 -18.65 4.93
CA ASP A 14 -10.66 -19.12 5.76
C ASP A 14 -9.30 -18.86 5.09
N ASP A 15 -9.19 -19.10 3.79
CA ASP A 15 -7.99 -18.77 3.02
C ASP A 15 -7.70 -17.27 3.03
N ILE A 16 -8.75 -16.43 2.97
CA ILE A 16 -8.60 -14.97 3.04
C ILE A 16 -8.15 -14.56 4.44
N GLN A 17 -8.72 -15.13 5.50
CA GLN A 17 -8.31 -14.85 6.88
C GLN A 17 -6.84 -15.22 7.12
N GLN A 18 -6.41 -16.41 6.65
CA GLN A 18 -5.01 -16.83 6.75
C GLN A 18 -4.07 -15.88 5.99
N GLN A 19 -4.46 -15.41 4.81
CA GLN A 19 -3.70 -14.39 4.07
C GLN A 19 -3.58 -13.07 4.84
N VAL A 20 -4.65 -12.64 5.52
CA VAL A 20 -4.64 -11.42 6.35
C VAL A 20 -3.73 -11.58 7.57
N PHE A 21 -3.82 -12.71 8.29
CA PHE A 21 -2.94 -12.96 9.45
C PHE A 21 -1.47 -12.97 9.03
N LYS A 22 -1.15 -13.69 7.96
CA LYS A 22 0.21 -13.72 7.40
C LYS A 22 0.68 -12.32 6.97
N ALA A 23 -0.21 -11.50 6.41
CA ALA A 23 0.13 -10.13 6.05
C ALA A 23 0.49 -9.29 7.29
N ILE A 24 -0.26 -9.42 8.39
CA ILE A 24 0.00 -8.74 9.65
C ILE A 24 1.35 -9.18 10.25
N GLU A 25 1.63 -10.47 10.26
CA GLU A 25 2.92 -11.00 10.73
C GLU A 25 4.09 -10.43 9.92
N GLN A 26 3.97 -10.39 8.59
CA GLN A 26 4.99 -9.81 7.70
C GLN A 26 5.21 -8.31 7.93
N ILE A 27 4.14 -7.57 8.26
CA ILE A 27 4.23 -6.15 8.60
C ILE A 27 4.98 -5.98 9.92
N ASN A 28 4.60 -6.72 10.96
CA ASN A 28 5.23 -6.63 12.28
C ASN A 28 6.72 -6.97 12.20
N GLN A 29 7.05 -8.10 11.57
CA GLN A 29 8.44 -8.49 11.34
C GLN A 29 9.22 -7.41 10.58
N PHE A 30 8.62 -6.80 9.55
CA PHE A 30 9.28 -5.73 8.80
C PHE A 30 9.53 -4.48 9.64
N ILE A 31 8.57 -4.09 10.49
CA ILE A 31 8.71 -2.94 11.40
C ILE A 31 9.86 -3.21 12.38
N ASP A 32 9.85 -4.37 13.03
CA ASP A 32 10.82 -4.72 14.08
C ASP A 32 12.25 -4.87 13.55
N GLU A 33 12.42 -5.47 12.37
CA GLU A 33 13.76 -5.78 11.84
C GLU A 33 14.40 -4.63 11.04
N ARG A 34 13.60 -3.74 10.44
CA ARG A 34 14.09 -2.88 9.35
C ARG A 34 13.71 -1.41 9.43
N LEU A 35 12.84 -1.01 10.35
CA LEU A 35 12.52 0.40 10.52
C LEU A 35 13.23 0.94 11.75
N GLU A 36 14.18 1.84 11.52
CA GLU A 36 14.65 2.70 12.61
C GLU A 36 13.42 3.45 13.16
N PRO A 37 13.31 3.60 14.49
CA PRO A 37 12.24 4.39 15.09
C PRO A 37 12.16 5.73 14.38
N ILE A 38 10.95 6.19 14.06
CA ILE A 38 10.76 7.59 13.67
C ILE A 38 11.19 8.38 14.89
N ILE A 39 12.43 8.90 14.87
CA ILE A 39 12.98 9.74 15.93
C ILE A 39 11.90 10.77 16.20
N ASN A 40 11.47 10.89 17.46
CA ASN A 40 10.33 11.69 17.89
C ASN A 40 10.51 13.17 17.49
N ARG A 41 10.20 13.42 16.22
CA ARG A 41 10.43 14.63 15.45
C ARG A 41 9.03 15.21 15.35
N SER A 42 8.76 16.20 16.19
CA SER A 42 7.43 16.84 16.33
C SER A 42 6.91 17.48 15.04
N ASP A 43 7.71 17.49 13.98
CA ASP A 43 7.40 17.94 12.63
C ASP A 43 6.73 16.88 11.73
N TYR A 44 6.68 15.60 12.11
CA TYR A 44 5.99 14.60 11.30
C TYR A 44 4.46 14.74 11.39
N ARG A 45 3.81 14.81 10.22
CA ARG A 45 2.35 14.77 10.08
C ARG A 45 1.97 13.48 9.36
N PHE A 46 0.97 12.77 9.90
CA PHE A 46 0.32 11.66 9.22
C PHE A 46 -0.87 12.19 8.42
N CYS A 47 -1.07 11.68 7.20
CA CYS A 47 -2.27 11.91 6.42
C CYS A 47 -2.68 10.63 5.68
N LEU A 48 -3.98 10.42 5.52
CA LEU A 48 -4.56 9.36 4.71
C LEU A 48 -5.05 9.97 3.40
N LYS A 49 -4.69 9.36 2.27
CA LYS A 49 -5.11 9.78 0.93
C LYS A 49 -5.64 8.57 0.18
N ILE A 50 -6.68 8.77 -0.61
CA ILE A 50 -7.28 7.75 -1.48
C ILE A 50 -7.24 8.29 -2.91
N GLN A 51 -6.92 7.41 -3.85
CA GLN A 51 -7.00 7.69 -5.28
C GLN A 51 -8.07 6.77 -5.87
N TYR A 52 -9.02 7.35 -6.59
CA TYR A 52 -10.08 6.61 -7.25
C TYR A 52 -9.73 6.31 -8.71
N ASN A 53 -10.40 5.32 -9.27
CA ASN A 53 -10.34 5.05 -10.70
C ASN A 53 -11.38 5.93 -11.41
N THR A 54 -10.90 6.97 -12.09
CA THR A 54 -11.75 7.96 -12.79
C THR A 54 -12.59 7.37 -13.92
N SER A 55 -12.30 6.15 -14.39
CA SER A 55 -13.13 5.48 -15.41
C SER A 55 -14.44 4.90 -14.87
N ILE A 56 -14.55 4.73 -13.54
CA ILE A 56 -15.70 4.07 -12.91
C ILE A 56 -16.31 4.87 -11.76
N THR A 57 -15.57 5.82 -11.20
CA THR A 57 -16.03 6.67 -10.11
C THR A 57 -16.69 7.93 -10.68
N PRO A 58 -17.93 8.26 -10.29
CA PRO A 58 -18.58 9.51 -10.68
C PRO A 58 -17.77 10.74 -10.24
N ASP A 59 -17.83 11.83 -11.02
CA ASP A 59 -17.09 13.06 -10.74
C ASP A 59 -17.52 13.75 -9.43
N ASP A 60 -18.75 13.50 -8.97
CA ASP A 60 -19.33 14.04 -7.74
C ASP A 60 -19.16 13.11 -6.53
N TYR A 61 -18.51 11.97 -6.69
CA TYR A 61 -18.28 11.04 -5.60
C TYR A 61 -17.16 11.50 -4.67
N GLN A 62 -17.52 11.79 -3.42
CA GLN A 62 -16.58 12.14 -2.36
C GLN A 62 -16.80 11.24 -1.14
N PRO A 63 -15.83 10.40 -0.74
CA PRO A 63 -15.97 9.59 0.48
C PRO A 63 -16.09 10.46 1.73
N THR A 64 -16.95 10.02 2.64
CA THR A 64 -17.14 10.68 3.93
C THR A 64 -15.82 10.82 4.68
N GLY A 65 -15.49 12.04 5.11
CA GLY A 65 -14.26 12.35 5.83
C GLY A 65 -13.04 12.65 4.94
N PHE A 66 -13.19 12.65 3.62
CA PHE A 66 -12.16 13.07 2.67
C PHE A 66 -12.53 14.40 2.02
N ILE A 67 -11.52 15.17 1.63
CA ILE A 67 -11.68 16.40 0.85
C ILE A 67 -10.90 16.22 -0.45
N ASP A 68 -11.50 16.63 -1.56
CA ASP A 68 -10.85 16.53 -2.86
C ASP A 68 -9.53 17.29 -2.89
N SER A 69 -8.55 16.66 -3.50
CA SER A 69 -7.22 17.21 -3.65
C SER A 69 -6.65 16.82 -5.00
N CYS A 70 -6.17 17.80 -5.74
CA CYS A 70 -5.37 17.56 -6.94
C CYS A 70 -3.99 16.96 -6.60
N GLU A 71 -3.65 16.82 -5.32
CA GLU A 71 -2.38 16.29 -4.84
C GLU A 71 -2.49 14.82 -4.42
N ILE A 72 -2.49 13.93 -5.41
CA ILE A 72 -2.21 12.50 -5.19
C ILE A 72 -0.70 12.36 -4.95
N ILE A 73 -0.25 12.59 -3.72
CA ILE A 73 1.15 12.47 -3.24
C ILE A 73 2.21 12.61 -4.36
N SER A 74 2.59 13.85 -4.65
CA SER A 74 4.01 14.17 -4.73
C SER A 74 4.35 14.70 -3.33
N PRO A 75 4.93 13.91 -2.41
CA PRO A 75 5.20 14.33 -1.05
C PRO A 75 6.29 15.36 -1.18
N ILE A 76 5.95 16.65 -1.09
CA ILE A 76 6.92 17.72 -1.29
C ILE A 76 7.70 17.48 -2.58
N ASN A 77 7.02 17.57 -3.72
CA ASN A 77 7.71 17.62 -5.01
C ASN A 77 8.70 16.44 -5.15
N TRP A 78 8.21 15.19 -5.25
CA TRP A 78 9.06 14.05 -5.58
C TRP A 78 9.88 14.32 -6.84
N LYS A 79 9.45 15.19 -7.77
CA LYS A 79 10.32 15.68 -8.84
C LYS A 79 11.59 16.36 -8.29
N LYS A 80 11.53 17.22 -7.27
CA LYS A 80 12.71 17.76 -6.58
C LYS A 80 13.55 16.67 -5.89
N ILE A 81 12.90 15.73 -5.19
CA ILE A 81 13.57 14.60 -4.51
C ILE A 81 14.13 13.57 -5.52
N LEU A 82 13.59 13.47 -6.73
CA LEU A 82 14.07 12.59 -7.81
C LEU A 82 15.09 13.32 -8.70
N THR A 83 15.10 14.65 -8.74
CA THR A 83 16.17 15.44 -9.39
C THR A 83 17.46 15.44 -8.58
N THR A 84 17.40 15.30 -7.25
CA THR A 84 18.55 14.90 -6.43
C THR A 84 18.49 13.40 -6.22
N LYS A 85 19.24 12.58 -6.97
CA LYS A 85 19.38 11.10 -6.85
C LYS A 85 19.06 10.49 -5.46
N ILE A 86 17.80 10.40 -5.05
CA ILE A 86 17.34 9.72 -3.84
C ILE A 86 16.66 8.45 -4.33
N GLN A 87 17.35 7.33 -4.14
CA GLN A 87 16.93 6.00 -4.56
C GLN A 87 15.76 5.50 -3.70
N SER A 88 14.51 5.91 -3.95
CA SER A 88 13.37 5.44 -3.12
C SER A 88 13.36 3.91 -2.99
N SER A 89 13.43 3.39 -1.76
CA SER A 89 13.31 1.96 -1.52
C SER A 89 11.83 1.58 -1.54
N ARG A 90 11.50 0.48 -2.22
CA ARG A 90 10.15 -0.08 -2.31
C ARG A 90 10.19 -1.53 -1.87
N LYS A 91 9.30 -1.92 -0.96
CA LYS A 91 9.12 -3.31 -0.56
C LYS A 91 7.63 -3.67 -0.61
N ILE A 92 7.31 -4.79 -1.24
CA ILE A 92 5.99 -5.41 -1.10
C ILE A 92 5.99 -6.13 0.25
N LEU A 93 5.09 -5.72 1.15
CA LEU A 93 4.98 -6.32 2.47
C LEU A 93 4.08 -7.55 2.44
N ALA A 94 2.95 -7.46 1.74
CA ALA A 94 1.97 -8.53 1.67
C ALA A 94 1.10 -8.42 0.41
N GLN A 95 0.45 -9.53 0.07
CA GLN A 95 -0.54 -9.60 -0.99
C GLN A 95 -1.71 -10.45 -0.51
N ILE A 96 -2.93 -9.91 -0.63
CA ILE A 96 -4.17 -10.63 -0.33
C ILE A 96 -4.96 -10.73 -1.63
N LYS A 97 -5.43 -11.94 -1.96
CA LYS A 97 -6.25 -12.19 -3.14
C LYS A 97 -7.58 -12.81 -2.69
N THR A 98 -8.65 -12.25 -3.22
CA THR A 98 -10.01 -12.77 -3.11
C THR A 98 -10.49 -13.17 -4.51
N THR A 99 -11.72 -13.67 -4.60
CA THR A 99 -12.34 -14.04 -5.89
C THR A 99 -12.41 -12.86 -6.88
N HIS A 100 -12.69 -11.64 -6.40
CA HIS A 100 -12.93 -10.47 -7.27
C HIS A 100 -11.94 -9.34 -7.10
N HIS A 101 -11.19 -9.33 -5.99
CA HIS A 101 -10.29 -8.25 -5.64
C HIS A 101 -8.91 -8.77 -5.27
N LYS A 102 -7.92 -7.90 -5.47
CA LYS A 102 -6.54 -8.11 -5.03
C LYS A 102 -6.08 -6.87 -4.28
N MET A 103 -5.52 -7.07 -3.09
CA MET A 103 -4.85 -6.02 -2.32
C MET A 103 -3.35 -6.29 -2.29
N LEU A 104 -2.55 -5.25 -2.50
CA LEU A 104 -1.10 -5.29 -2.40
C LEU A 104 -0.67 -4.22 -1.40
N LEU A 105 -0.03 -4.64 -0.31
CA LEU A 105 0.53 -3.71 0.67
C LEU A 105 1.98 -3.41 0.30
N VAL A 106 2.30 -2.13 0.13
CA VAL A 106 3.63 -1.68 -0.32
C VAL A 106 4.15 -0.61 0.63
N PHE A 107 5.35 -0.83 1.15
CA PHE A 107 6.12 0.17 1.88
C PHE A 107 7.05 0.92 0.94
N ARG A 108 7.14 2.24 1.14
CA ARG A 108 8.09 3.11 0.43
C ARG A 108 8.72 4.09 1.42
N THR A 109 10.02 4.29 1.30
CA THR A 109 10.74 5.34 2.03
C THR A 109 11.81 5.96 1.12
N PRO A 110 12.03 7.29 1.15
CA PRO A 110 13.19 7.88 0.51
C PRO A 110 14.45 7.27 1.14
N THR A 111 15.37 6.71 0.34
CA THR A 111 16.66 6.30 0.88
C THR A 111 17.42 7.54 1.34
N LEU A 112 17.52 7.73 2.65
CA LEU A 112 18.76 8.23 3.21
C LEU A 112 19.67 7.00 3.32
N ASN A 113 20.92 7.11 2.87
CA ASN A 113 21.92 6.03 2.73
C ASN A 113 22.31 5.33 4.05
N SER A 114 21.41 5.08 5.01
CA SER A 114 21.79 4.50 6.31
C SER A 114 20.74 3.67 7.06
N THR A 115 19.55 3.38 6.52
CA THR A 115 18.45 2.83 7.34
C THR A 115 18.10 1.36 7.15
N PHE A 116 18.90 0.58 6.40
CA PHE A 116 18.70 -0.87 6.32
C PHE A 116 19.92 -1.58 6.92
N ARG A 117 19.75 -2.24 8.07
CA ARG A 117 20.71 -3.26 8.50
C ARG A 117 20.58 -4.47 7.57
N LYS A 118 21.72 -4.97 7.10
CA LYS A 118 21.84 -6.21 6.32
C LYS A 118 21.47 -7.41 7.17
#